data_AF-A0A183B098-F1
#
_entry.id   AF-A0A183B098-F1
#
_cell.length_a   1.000
_cell.length_b   1.000
_cell.length_c   1.000
_cell.angle_alpha   90.00
_cell.angle_beta   90.00
_cell.angle_gamma   90.00
#
_symmetry.space_group_name_H-M   'P 1'
#
loop_
_entity.id
_entity.type
_entity.pdbx_description
1 polymer ?
#
loop_
_entity_poly.entity_id
_entity_poly.type
_entity_poly.pdbx_seq_one_letter_code
_entity_poly.pdbx_strand_id
1 'polypeptide(L)'
;MVSLGNYRELTEACYTADKLPAGMHSVKGVGRMEPDSKTWYRTEDQLTIPIGKLISVPGRDPDTHTLQFNEYIVYNPRQVRLRYLLKVKFNFT
;
A
#
# COMPACT_ATOMS: atom_id res chain seq x y z
N MET A 1 -4.50 12.03 -0.58
CA MET A 1 -5.20 10.83 -0.11
C MET A 1 -5.51 9.96 -1.31
N VAL A 2 -5.49 8.65 -1.08
CA VAL A 2 -5.88 7.63 -2.05
C VAL A 2 -7.05 6.87 -1.45
N SER A 3 -8.16 6.78 -2.18
CA SER A 3 -9.32 5.99 -1.79
C SER A 3 -9.18 4.57 -2.34
N LEU A 4 -8.74 3.64 -1.49
CA LEU A 4 -8.52 2.25 -1.90
C LEU A 4 -9.83 1.48 -2.05
N GLY A 5 -10.84 1.76 -1.23
CA GLY A 5 -12.04 0.92 -1.13
C GLY A 5 -11.66 -0.53 -0.75
N ASN A 6 -12.44 -1.49 -1.24
CA ASN A 6 -12.02 -2.90 -1.17
C ASN A 6 -10.91 -3.15 -2.19
N TYR A 7 -9.82 -3.77 -1.74
CA TYR A 7 -8.69 -4.12 -2.59
C TYR A 7 -8.56 -5.63 -2.79
N ARG A 8 -8.12 -6.03 -3.98
CA ARG A 8 -7.65 -7.38 -4.26
C ARG A 8 -6.20 -7.50 -3.80
N GLU A 9 -5.92 -8.43 -2.90
CA GLU A 9 -4.55 -8.75 -2.47
C GLU A 9 -3.88 -9.71 -3.45
N LEU A 10 -2.60 -9.46 -3.76
CA LEU A 10 -1.76 -10.29 -4.62
C LEU A 10 -0.37 -10.42 -3.99
N THR A 11 0.14 -11.64 -3.86
CA THR A 11 1.47 -11.91 -3.27
C THR A 11 2.58 -12.04 -4.33
N GLU A 12 2.17 -12.17 -5.59
CA GLU A 12 3.04 -12.27 -6.77
C GLU A 12 2.62 -11.29 -7.86
N ALA A 13 3.50 -11.07 -8.83
CA ALA A 13 3.21 -10.23 -9.98
C ALA A 13 2.06 -10.84 -10.81
N CYS A 14 1.08 -10.01 -11.18
CA CYS A 14 -0.04 -10.44 -12.01
C CYS A 14 -0.25 -9.43 -13.14
N TYR A 15 0.02 -9.84 -14.37
CA TYR A 15 -0.10 -8.98 -15.55
C TYR A 15 -1.54 -8.45 -15.73
N THR A 16 -2.55 -9.22 -15.33
CA THR A 16 -3.97 -8.85 -15.44
C THR A 16 -4.55 -8.35 -14.10
N ALA A 17 -3.73 -7.72 -13.26
CA ALA A 17 -4.17 -7.21 -11.95
C ALA A 17 -5.25 -6.12 -12.06
N ASP A 18 -5.34 -5.45 -13.21
CA ASP A 18 -6.35 -4.44 -13.56
C ASP A 18 -7.76 -5.03 -13.73
N LYS A 19 -7.86 -6.33 -13.99
CA LYS A 19 -9.14 -7.06 -14.05
C LYS A 19 -9.65 -7.32 -12.63
N LEU A 20 -10.23 -6.28 -12.04
CA LEU A 20 -10.77 -6.31 -10.69
C LEU A 20 -12.05 -7.19 -10.62
N PRO A 21 -12.14 -8.12 -9.65
CA PRO A 21 -13.39 -8.79 -9.33
C PRO A 21 -14.49 -7.79 -8.97
N ALA A 22 -15.75 -8.21 -9.12
CA ALA A 22 -16.89 -7.39 -8.72
C ALA A 22 -16.76 -6.95 -7.25
N GLY A 23 -16.96 -5.65 -6.99
CA GLY A 23 -16.86 -5.07 -5.65
C GLY A 23 -15.43 -4.73 -5.18
N MET A 24 -14.40 -4.97 -5.99
CA MET A 24 -13.03 -4.52 -5.75
C MET A 24 -12.77 -3.23 -6.53
N HIS A 25 -11.96 -2.32 -5.97
CA HIS A 25 -11.72 -0.97 -6.48
C HIS A 25 -10.24 -0.66 -6.67
N SER A 26 -9.35 -1.47 -6.09
CA SER A 26 -7.91 -1.30 -6.17
C SER A 26 -7.19 -2.63 -5.98
N VAL A 27 -5.87 -2.63 -6.17
CA VAL A 27 -4.99 -3.77 -5.87
C VAL A 27 -4.05 -3.37 -4.74
N LYS A 28 -3.74 -4.35 -3.89
CA LYS A 28 -2.64 -4.30 -2.95
C LYS A 28 -1.67 -5.42 -3.28
N GLY A 29 -0.49 -5.07 -3.79
CA GLY A 29 0.65 -5.97 -3.83
C GLY A 29 1.12 -6.18 -2.39
N VAL A 30 1.04 -7.40 -1.87
CA VAL A 30 1.36 -7.70 -0.47
C VAL A 30 2.85 -7.97 -0.37
N GLY A 31 3.53 -7.13 0.41
CA GLY A 31 4.95 -7.29 0.73
C GLY A 31 5.16 -8.03 2.04
N ARG A 32 6.40 -8.49 2.22
CA ARG A 32 6.89 -9.15 3.45
C ARG A 32 7.01 -8.19 4.63
N MET A 33 7.19 -6.91 4.36
CA MET A 33 7.38 -5.86 5.35
C MET A 33 6.28 -4.79 5.26
N GLU A 34 5.79 -4.32 6.40
CA GLU A 34 4.85 -3.19 6.47
C GLU A 34 5.07 -2.32 7.71
N PRO A 35 4.61 -1.06 7.74
CA PRO A 35 4.66 -0.24 8.95
C PRO A 35 3.81 -0.86 10.06
N ASP A 36 4.33 -0.91 11.30
CA ASP A 36 3.61 -1.46 12.46
C ASP A 36 2.24 -0.78 12.62
N SER A 37 1.16 -1.55 12.39
CA SER A 37 -0.23 -1.11 12.48
C SER A 37 -0.60 -0.48 13.83
N LYS A 38 0.11 -0.83 14.91
CA LYS A 38 -0.09 -0.24 16.25
C LYS A 38 0.29 1.24 16.31
N THR A 39 1.12 1.70 15.37
CA THR A 39 1.61 3.08 15.31
C THR A 39 0.90 3.93 14.27
N TRP A 40 -0.05 3.35 13.53
CA TRP A 40 -0.81 4.10 12.54
C TRP A 40 -1.58 5.25 13.19
N TYR A 41 -1.50 6.42 12.56
CA TYR A 41 -2.21 7.60 13.03
C TYR A 41 -3.47 7.78 12.20
N ARG A 42 -4.60 8.00 12.87
CA ARG A 42 -5.88 8.32 12.22
C ARG A 42 -6.25 9.76 12.52
N THR A 43 -6.47 10.53 11.48
CA THR A 43 -6.92 11.93 11.59
C THR A 43 -8.39 12.00 11.97
N GLU A 44 -8.86 13.19 12.35
CA GLU A 44 -10.29 13.46 12.64
C GLU A 44 -11.19 13.20 11.42
N ASP A 45 -10.72 13.49 10.21
CA ASP A 45 -11.40 13.19 8.94
C ASP A 45 -11.26 11.73 8.51
N GLN A 46 -10.88 10.84 9.44
CA GLN A 46 -10.80 9.38 9.28
C GLN A 46 -9.75 8.90 8.26
N LEU A 47 -8.82 9.76 7.84
CA LEU A 47 -7.68 9.38 7.01
C LEU A 47 -6.65 8.61 7.84
N THR A 48 -6.28 7.43 7.35
CA THR A 48 -5.22 6.62 7.94
C THR A 48 -3.85 7.02 7.37
N ILE A 49 -2.90 7.32 8.26
CA ILE A 49 -1.50 7.59 7.93
C ILE A 49 -0.65 6.44 8.49
N PRO A 50 -0.12 5.54 7.63
CA PRO A 50 0.67 4.39 8.05
C PRO A 50 2.10 4.82 8.41
N ILE A 51 2.25 5.49 9.54
CA ILE A 51 3.54 5.82 10.14
C ILE A 51 4.07 4.63 10.95
N GLY A 52 5.36 4.66 11.27
CA GLY A 52 5.98 3.67 12.13
C GLY A 52 7.24 3.04 11.56
N LYS A 53 7.80 2.12 12.35
CA LYS A 53 8.90 1.27 11.88
C LYS A 53 8.37 0.21 10.93
N LEU A 54 9.15 -0.11 9.90
CA LEU A 54 8.92 -1.29 9.08
C LEU A 54 9.19 -2.55 9.90
N ILE A 55 8.24 -3.48 9.89
CA ILE A 55 8.32 -4.77 10.58
C ILE A 55 8.08 -5.91 9.57
N SER A 56 8.70 -7.06 9.81
CA SER A 56 8.38 -8.29 9.08
C SER A 56 7.03 -8.82 9.53
N VAL A 57 6.19 -9.21 8.57
CA VAL A 57 4.88 -9.79 8.87
C VAL A 57 5.01 -11.30 8.99
N PRO A 58 4.59 -11.91 10.12
CA PRO A 58 4.61 -13.37 10.27
C PRO A 58 3.84 -14.07 9.15
N GLY A 59 4.44 -15.10 8.55
CA GLY A 59 3.85 -15.86 7.45
C GLY A 59 3.98 -15.22 6.06
N ARG A 60 4.76 -14.13 5.92
CA ARG A 60 5.13 -13.56 4.62
C ARG A 60 6.63 -13.73 4.37
N ASP A 61 6.98 -14.82 3.70
CA ASP A 61 8.36 -15.23 3.42
C ASP A 61 8.69 -15.13 1.91
N PRO A 62 9.96 -15.27 1.49
CA PRO A 62 10.31 -15.11 0.07
C PRO A 62 9.69 -16.17 -0.87
N ASP A 63 9.27 -17.33 -0.35
CA ASP A 63 8.68 -18.39 -1.15
C ASP A 63 7.19 -18.14 -1.43
N THR A 64 6.54 -17.34 -0.58
CA THR A 64 5.11 -17.00 -0.69
C THR A 64 4.86 -15.56 -1.17
N HIS A 65 5.80 -14.64 -0.94
CA HIS A 65 5.67 -13.22 -1.23
C HIS A 65 6.92 -12.70 -1.95
N THR A 66 6.73 -12.34 -3.22
CA THR A 66 7.81 -11.83 -4.07
C THR A 66 8.23 -10.40 -3.69
N LEU A 67 7.30 -9.59 -3.19
CA LEU A 67 7.53 -8.18 -2.86
C LEU A 67 8.13 -8.01 -1.46
N GLN A 68 9.05 -7.04 -1.32
CA GLN A 68 9.56 -6.63 -0.01
C GLN A 68 8.56 -5.77 0.75
N PHE A 69 7.93 -4.80 0.07
CA PHE A 69 7.02 -3.82 0.68
C PHE A 69 5.65 -3.85 0.00
N ASN A 70 4.63 -3.41 0.73
CA ASN A 70 3.30 -3.28 0.15
C ASN A 70 3.27 -2.21 -0.96
N GLU A 71 2.59 -2.51 -2.06
CA GLU A 71 2.30 -1.57 -3.14
C GLU A 71 0.77 -1.40 -3.28
N TYR A 72 0.31 -0.17 -3.54
CA TYR A 72 -1.12 0.13 -3.66
C TYR A 72 -1.40 0.75 -5.01
N ILE A 73 -2.31 0.14 -5.77
CA ILE A 73 -2.60 0.50 -7.16
C ILE A 73 -4.09 0.80 -7.30
N VAL A 74 -4.43 2.01 -7.76
CA VAL A 74 -5.78 2.44 -8.10
C VAL A 74 -5.88 2.71 -9.59
N TYR A 75 -7.04 2.43 -10.19
CA TYR A 75 -7.23 2.50 -11.65
C TYR A 75 -8.06 3.72 -12.11
N ASN A 76 -8.69 4.44 -11.17
CA ASN A 76 -9.43 5.65 -11.46
C ASN A 76 -8.74 6.88 -10.85
N PRO A 77 -8.36 7.90 -11.65
CA PRO A 77 -7.79 9.14 -11.13
C PRO A 77 -8.63 9.83 -10.05
N ARG A 78 -9.96 9.63 -10.08
CA ARG A 78 -10.88 10.16 -9.05
C ARG A 78 -10.64 9.57 -7.66
N GLN A 79 -9.93 8.43 -7.55
CA GLN A 79 -9.51 7.86 -6.26
C GLN A 79 -8.30 8.61 -5.66
N VAL A 80 -7.67 9.52 -6.40
CA VAL A 80 -6.45 10.21 -5.97
C VAL A 80 -6.72 11.71 -5.79
N ARG A 81 -6.31 12.24 -4.63
CA ARG A 81 -6.26 13.68 -4.36
C ARG A 81 -4.89 14.03 -3.80
N LEU A 82 -4.06 14.75 -4.56
CA LEU A 82 -2.77 15.25 -4.08
C LEU A 82 -2.98 16.20 -2.88
N ARG A 83 -2.09 16.15 -1.89
CA ARG A 83 -2.22 16.96 -0.64
C ARG A 83 -0.97 17.74 -0.31
N TYR A 84 0.20 17.13 -0.51
CA TYR A 84 1.49 17.71 -0.18
C TYR A 84 2.48 17.41 -1.28
N LEU A 85 3.44 18.31 -1.47
CA LEU A 85 4.61 18.12 -2.31
C LEU A 85 5.83 18.33 -1.42
N LEU A 86 6.69 17.30 -1.31
CA LEU A 86 7.86 17.36 -0.45
C LEU A 86 9.08 17.74 -1.29
N LYS A 87 9.84 18.75 -0.83
CA LYS A 87 11.18 19.03 -1.35
C LYS A 87 12.19 18.22 -0.52
N VAL A 88 12.79 17.21 -1.12
CA VAL A 88 13.69 16.27 -0.44
C VAL A 88 15.13 16.47 -0.94
N LYS A 89 16.09 16.50 -0.03
CA LYS A 89 17.53 16.44 -0.35
C LYS A 89 18.05 15.06 0.03
N PHE A 90 18.50 14.30 -0.96
CA PHE A 90 19.17 13.02 -0.73
C PHE A 90 20.65 13.28 -0.45
N ASN A 91 21.15 12.78 0.69
CA ASN A 91 22.57 12.81 1.02
C ASN A 91 23.09 11.38 0.93
N PHE A 92 23.87 11.09 -0.10
CA PHE A 92 24.47 9.78 -0.32
C PHE A 92 25.86 9.72 0.33
N THR A 93 26.25 8.53 0.77
CA THR A 93 27.58 8.21 1.33
C THR A 93 28.16 7.05 0.56
#